data_AF-A0A8C7UXA5-F1
#
_entry.id   AF-A0A8C7UXA5-F1
#
_cell.length_a   1.000
_cell.length_b   1.000
_cell.length_c   1.000
_cell.angle_alpha   90.00
_cell.angle_beta   90.00
_cell.angle_gamma   90.00
#
_symmetry.space_group_name_H-M   'P 1'
#
loop_
_entity.id
_entity.type
_entity.pdbx_description
1 polymer ?
#
loop_
_entity_poly.entity_id
_entity_poly.type
_entity_poly.pdbx_seq_one_letter_code
_entity_poly.pdbx_strand_id
1 'polypeptide(L)'
;MNTTLYMSSSGASMAQVLQSGLTDDLSKLTFMTSTLATVFGIQGCRLTCCGYTGEDGVEVSLSLVLIGLCKQECVYFPISVPKSGVVAVTEHLLANSEVKLAGLGARDSLRLEAGLCLYGNDIDESTTPVEATLLWTIGKRRRQANDFPSAEIILPQIKARKRVGLVSSGPPVRQHTPIPRVTVEIRFNFHFMCFAMGYVDAPYAKNGTPIQVEVRKKPVVTKMPFMPTNYYSGQ
;
A
#
# COMPACT_ATOMS: atom_id res chain seq x y z
N MET A 1 -3.07 7.67 -20.75
CA MET A 1 -2.61 7.43 -19.37
C MET A 1 -3.69 7.92 -18.43
N ASN A 2 -4.16 7.07 -17.53
CA ASN A 2 -5.00 7.50 -16.41
C ASN A 2 -4.08 8.11 -15.35
N THR A 3 -4.50 9.20 -14.71
CA THR A 3 -3.79 9.78 -13.57
C THR A 3 -4.53 9.42 -12.30
N THR A 4 -3.81 8.85 -11.34
CA THR A 4 -4.34 8.48 -10.03
C THR A 4 -3.75 9.39 -8.96
N LEU A 5 -4.62 10.05 -8.20
CA LEU A 5 -4.27 10.76 -6.98
C LEU A 5 -4.46 9.81 -5.79
N TYR A 6 -3.46 9.75 -4.90
CA TYR A 6 -3.50 8.95 -3.69
C TYR A 6 -3.69 9.88 -2.49
N MET A 7 -4.68 9.60 -1.65
CA MET A 7 -4.89 10.32 -0.41
C MET A 7 -5.00 9.34 0.74
N SER A 8 -4.39 9.72 1.86
CA SER A 8 -4.43 8.99 3.11
C SER A 8 -4.48 10.00 4.25
N SER A 9 -5.28 9.72 5.29
CA SER A 9 -5.37 10.60 6.45
C SER A 9 -5.07 9.84 7.72
N SER A 10 -4.10 10.35 8.49
CA SER A 10 -3.75 9.85 9.83
C SER A 10 -4.48 10.60 10.96
N GLY A 11 -5.55 11.35 10.66
CA GLY A 11 -6.22 12.22 11.65
C GLY A 11 -7.70 12.51 11.36
N ALA A 12 -8.00 13.40 10.41
CA ALA A 12 -9.37 13.69 9.97
C ALA A 12 -9.91 12.52 9.13
N SER A 13 -11.21 12.22 9.13
CA SER A 13 -11.71 11.18 8.22
C SER A 13 -11.57 11.65 6.77
N MET A 14 -11.19 10.78 5.85
CA MET A 14 -11.10 11.17 4.43
C MET A 14 -12.46 11.63 3.89
N ALA A 15 -13.54 11.10 4.47
CA ALA A 15 -14.89 11.60 4.25
C ALA A 15 -14.98 13.12 4.51
N GLN A 16 -14.43 13.65 5.62
CA GLN A 16 -14.50 15.08 5.91
C GLN A 16 -13.79 15.95 4.86
N VAL A 17 -12.64 15.51 4.35
CA VAL A 17 -11.85 16.27 3.37
C VAL A 17 -12.50 16.26 2.00
N LEU A 18 -13.02 15.11 1.57
CA LEU A 18 -13.53 14.94 0.21
C LEU A 18 -15.02 15.19 0.05
N GLN A 19 -15.82 15.04 1.11
CA GLN A 19 -17.27 15.10 1.00
C GLN A 19 -17.77 16.44 0.43
N SER A 20 -17.05 17.54 0.70
CA SER A 20 -17.36 18.87 0.15
C SER A 20 -17.25 18.92 -1.39
N GLY A 21 -16.41 18.05 -1.97
CA GLY A 21 -16.20 17.92 -3.40
C GLY A 21 -17.01 16.80 -4.05
N LEU A 22 -17.85 16.09 -3.30
CA LEU A 22 -18.55 14.90 -3.77
C LEU A 22 -20.06 15.04 -3.65
N THR A 23 -20.76 14.53 -4.65
CA THR A 23 -22.21 14.32 -4.60
C THR A 23 -22.59 13.06 -3.83
N ASP A 24 -21.70 12.06 -3.86
CA ASP A 24 -21.90 10.76 -3.23
C ASP A 24 -21.49 10.77 -1.76
N ASP A 25 -22.21 10.02 -0.94
CA ASP A 25 -21.95 9.87 0.49
C ASP A 25 -20.81 8.88 0.75
N LEU A 26 -19.64 9.40 1.14
CA LEU A 26 -18.44 8.60 1.39
C LEU A 26 -18.55 7.68 2.60
N SER A 27 -19.45 7.96 3.55
CA SER A 27 -19.63 7.08 4.71
C SER A 27 -20.10 5.68 4.33
N LYS A 28 -20.66 5.53 3.12
CA LYS A 28 -21.12 4.25 2.56
C LYS A 28 -20.02 3.48 1.83
N LEU A 29 -18.87 4.09 1.58
CA LEU A 29 -17.76 3.49 0.85
C LEU A 29 -16.76 2.90 1.83
N THR A 30 -16.89 1.60 2.11
CA THR A 30 -15.99 0.89 3.05
C THR A 30 -14.67 0.47 2.39
N PHE A 31 -13.68 0.10 3.17
CA PHE A 31 -12.38 -0.38 2.70
C PHE A 31 -12.53 -1.49 1.64
N MET A 32 -11.70 -1.39 0.58
CA MET A 32 -11.70 -2.25 -0.61
C MET A 32 -12.97 -2.20 -1.47
N THR A 33 -13.78 -1.15 -1.34
CA THR A 33 -14.89 -0.85 -2.27
C THR A 33 -14.56 0.34 -3.18
N SER A 34 -15.25 0.42 -4.32
CA SER A 34 -15.07 1.51 -5.28
C SER A 34 -16.39 1.95 -5.88
N THR A 35 -16.48 3.21 -6.28
CA THR A 35 -17.61 3.76 -7.01
C THR A 35 -17.15 4.73 -8.10
N LEU A 36 -18.00 4.96 -9.09
CA LEU A 36 -17.87 6.11 -9.98
C LEU A 36 -18.51 7.32 -9.30
N ALA A 37 -17.85 8.46 -9.36
CA ALA A 37 -18.29 9.68 -8.73
C ALA A 37 -17.93 10.92 -9.56
N THR A 38 -18.57 12.03 -9.21
CA THR A 38 -18.15 13.37 -9.66
C THR A 38 -17.35 14.03 -8.55
N VAL A 39 -16.10 14.40 -8.83
CA VAL A 39 -15.14 14.93 -7.84
C VAL A 39 -14.79 16.36 -8.19
N PHE A 40 -15.17 17.33 -7.34
CA PHE A 40 -15.02 18.77 -7.58
C PHE A 40 -15.52 19.20 -8.98
N GLY A 41 -16.68 18.67 -9.38
CA GLY A 41 -17.29 18.93 -10.69
C GLY A 41 -16.73 18.08 -11.85
N ILE A 42 -15.68 17.28 -11.61
CA ILE A 42 -15.09 16.39 -12.63
C ILE A 42 -15.82 15.05 -12.63
N GLN A 43 -16.57 14.80 -13.69
CA GLN A 43 -17.33 13.56 -13.88
C GLN A 43 -16.43 12.39 -14.29
N GLY A 44 -16.90 11.17 -14.06
CA GLY A 44 -16.21 9.94 -14.51
C GLY A 44 -14.96 9.58 -13.70
N CYS A 45 -14.81 10.14 -12.51
CA CYS A 45 -13.76 9.74 -11.58
C CYS A 45 -14.13 8.41 -10.92
N ARG A 46 -13.15 7.54 -10.71
CA ARG A 46 -13.31 6.34 -9.86
C ARG A 46 -12.68 6.60 -8.50
N LEU A 47 -13.50 6.52 -7.46
CA LEU A 47 -13.08 6.54 -6.07
C LEU A 47 -12.94 5.11 -5.59
N THR A 48 -11.82 4.79 -4.95
CA THR A 48 -11.61 3.49 -4.30
C THR A 48 -11.14 3.73 -2.89
N CYS A 49 -11.82 3.18 -1.89
CA CYS A 49 -11.38 3.21 -0.48
C CYS A 49 -10.26 2.21 -0.27
N CYS A 50 -9.05 2.60 -0.66
CA CYS A 50 -7.82 1.84 -0.49
C CYS A 50 -6.64 2.79 -0.31
N GLY A 51 -5.50 2.25 0.07
CA GLY A 51 -4.28 3.01 0.21
C GLY A 51 -3.07 2.15 0.56
N TYR A 52 -1.92 2.80 0.62
CA TYR A 52 -0.63 2.16 0.86
C TYR A 52 0.07 2.73 2.11
N THR A 53 -0.71 3.09 3.13
CA THR A 53 -0.21 3.74 4.35
C THR A 53 -0.67 3.07 5.64
N GLY A 54 -1.64 2.14 5.58
CA GLY A 54 -2.28 1.56 6.76
C GLY A 54 -3.38 2.43 7.38
N GLU A 55 -3.49 3.68 6.94
CA GLU A 55 -4.52 4.62 7.38
C GLU A 55 -5.78 4.55 6.51
N ASP A 56 -6.86 5.19 6.97
CA ASP A 56 -8.01 5.49 6.12
C ASP A 56 -7.58 6.37 4.93
N GLY A 57 -8.15 6.09 3.77
CA GLY A 57 -7.59 6.56 2.51
C GLY A 57 -8.49 6.28 1.33
N VAL A 58 -8.38 7.14 0.31
CA VAL A 58 -8.99 6.87 -0.99
C VAL A 58 -8.01 7.15 -2.12
N GLU A 59 -8.17 6.39 -3.19
CA GLU A 59 -7.53 6.65 -4.47
C GLU A 59 -8.56 7.20 -5.46
N VAL A 60 -8.20 8.29 -6.12
CA VAL A 60 -9.02 8.94 -7.15
C VAL A 60 -8.35 8.71 -8.48
N SER A 61 -8.93 7.82 -9.29
CA SER A 61 -8.53 7.62 -10.68
C SER A 61 -9.37 8.53 -11.56
N LEU A 62 -8.73 9.49 -12.23
CA LEU A 62 -9.38 10.34 -13.22
C LEU A 62 -9.34 9.65 -14.57
N SER A 63 -10.52 9.31 -15.11
CA SER A 63 -10.63 8.71 -16.45
C SER A 63 -10.59 9.81 -17.52
N LEU A 64 -9.90 9.52 -18.62
CA LEU A 64 -9.95 10.30 -19.86
C LEU A 64 -11.38 10.23 -20.42
N VAL A 65 -12.13 11.32 -20.31
CA VAL A 65 -13.40 11.47 -21.04
C VAL A 65 -13.05 11.71 -22.50
N LEU A 66 -13.25 10.69 -23.34
CA LEU A 66 -13.36 10.86 -24.80
C LEU A 66 -14.63 11.68 -25.06
N ILE A 67 -14.50 12.99 -25.20
CA ILE A 67 -15.58 13.82 -25.72
C ILE A 67 -15.68 13.54 -27.23
N GLY A 68 -16.48 12.55 -27.59
CA GLY A 68 -16.81 12.24 -28.97
C GLY A 68 -17.95 13.13 -29.46
N LEU A 69 -17.63 14.17 -30.22
CA LEU A 69 -18.60 14.85 -31.08
C LEU A 69 -18.01 15.00 -32.48
N CYS A 70 -18.29 14.03 -33.36
CA CYS A 70 -18.61 14.33 -34.75
C CYS A 70 -19.33 13.12 -35.38
N LYS A 71 -20.56 13.32 -35.84
CA LYS A 71 -21.22 12.43 -36.80
C LYS A 71 -20.53 12.67 -38.14
N GLN A 72 -20.09 11.58 -38.77
CA GLN A 72 -19.39 11.46 -40.06
C GLN A 72 -17.86 11.46 -39.95
N GLU A 73 -17.31 10.29 -40.27
CA GLU A 73 -15.89 9.90 -40.34
C GLU A 73 -15.18 9.66 -38.98
N CYS A 74 -15.20 8.39 -38.56
CA CYS A 74 -14.53 7.88 -37.37
C CYS A 74 -13.00 7.99 -37.47
N VAL A 75 -12.45 9.09 -36.96
CA VAL A 75 -11.06 9.15 -36.50
C VAL A 75 -11.08 9.44 -35.01
N TYR A 76 -10.88 8.40 -34.19
CA TYR A 76 -10.79 8.53 -32.74
C TYR A 76 -9.42 9.12 -32.38
N PHE A 77 -9.35 10.43 -32.18
CA PHE A 77 -8.22 11.04 -31.46
C PHE A 77 -8.48 10.93 -29.95
N PRO A 78 -7.59 10.32 -29.14
CA PRO A 78 -7.70 10.39 -27.70
C PRO A 78 -7.45 11.84 -27.26
N ILE A 79 -8.54 12.58 -26.99
CA ILE A 79 -8.44 13.83 -26.25
C ILE A 79 -8.02 13.44 -24.83
N SER A 80 -6.78 13.75 -24.49
CA SER A 80 -6.24 13.60 -23.14
C SER A 80 -7.20 14.28 -22.14
N VAL A 81 -7.43 13.72 -20.93
CA VAL A 81 -7.80 14.51 -19.76
C VAL A 81 -6.83 15.69 -19.82
N PRO A 82 -7.32 16.92 -19.98
CA PRO A 82 -6.41 18.04 -19.92
C PRO A 82 -5.81 18.00 -18.52
N LYS A 83 -4.47 18.09 -18.43
CA LYS A 83 -3.72 18.13 -17.15
C LYS A 83 -4.38 19.04 -16.10
N SER A 84 -5.18 20.02 -16.55
CA SER A 84 -6.05 20.87 -15.74
C SER A 84 -6.98 20.13 -14.78
N GLY A 85 -7.55 18.96 -15.10
CA GLY A 85 -8.48 18.27 -14.20
C GLY A 85 -7.79 17.75 -12.93
N VAL A 86 -6.60 17.17 -13.08
CA VAL A 86 -5.77 16.69 -11.97
C VAL A 86 -5.29 17.88 -11.13
N VAL A 87 -4.83 18.93 -11.79
CA VAL A 87 -4.38 20.17 -11.13
C VAL A 87 -5.52 20.79 -10.33
N ALA A 88 -6.71 20.95 -10.92
CA ALA A 88 -7.88 21.52 -10.25
C ALA A 88 -8.30 20.70 -9.02
N VAL A 89 -8.38 19.38 -9.13
CA VAL A 89 -8.69 18.52 -7.96
C VAL A 89 -7.62 18.66 -6.89
N THR A 90 -6.34 18.71 -7.28
CA THR A 90 -5.23 18.87 -6.32
C THR A 90 -5.29 20.23 -5.62
N GLU A 91 -5.53 21.32 -6.36
CA GLU A 91 -5.68 22.68 -5.81
C GLU A 91 -6.88 22.78 -4.87
N HIS A 92 -8.02 22.20 -5.24
CA HIS A 92 -9.20 22.13 -4.37
C HIS A 92 -8.93 21.38 -3.08
N LEU A 93 -8.18 20.27 -3.13
CA LEU A 93 -7.79 19.52 -1.94
C LEU A 93 -6.82 20.32 -1.07
N LEU A 94 -5.83 20.96 -1.67
CA LEU A 94 -4.84 21.78 -0.94
C LEU A 94 -5.40 23.08 -0.38
N ALA A 95 -6.60 23.50 -0.80
CA ALA A 95 -7.31 24.60 -0.16
C ALA A 95 -7.78 24.26 1.28
N ASN A 96 -7.86 22.97 1.63
CA ASN A 96 -8.11 22.53 2.99
C ASN A 96 -6.79 22.49 3.80
N SER A 97 -6.73 23.22 4.93
CA SER A 97 -5.53 23.36 5.77
C SER A 97 -5.04 22.04 6.38
N GLU A 98 -5.90 21.03 6.49
CA GLU A 98 -5.56 19.70 6.99
C GLU A 98 -4.82 18.86 5.94
N VAL A 99 -4.86 19.24 4.66
CA VAL A 99 -4.24 18.49 3.56
C VAL A 99 -2.82 18.99 3.31
N LYS A 100 -1.87 18.05 3.25
CA LYS A 100 -0.47 18.33 2.91
C LYS A 100 0.03 17.35 1.86
N LEU A 101 0.91 17.82 0.98
CA LEU A 101 1.61 16.96 0.04
C LEU A 101 2.61 16.06 0.79
N ALA A 102 2.66 14.79 0.40
CA ALA A 102 3.60 13.81 0.93
C ALA A 102 4.48 13.26 -0.21
N GLY A 103 5.79 13.22 0.04
CA GLY A 103 6.77 12.68 -0.91
C GLY A 103 6.96 11.17 -0.79
N LEU A 104 7.82 10.62 -1.65
CA LEU A 104 8.13 9.18 -1.69
C LEU A 104 8.72 8.65 -0.37
N GLY A 105 9.52 9.45 0.33
CA GLY A 105 10.09 9.06 1.63
C GLY A 105 9.02 8.83 2.69
N ALA A 106 8.03 9.74 2.79
CA ALA A 106 6.90 9.56 3.71
C ALA A 106 6.05 8.34 3.34
N ARG A 107 5.80 8.12 2.04
CA ARG A 107 5.08 6.95 1.53
C ARG A 107 5.76 5.64 1.93
N ASP A 108 7.09 5.56 1.77
CA ASP A 108 7.86 4.36 2.12
C ASP A 108 7.94 4.11 3.63
N SER A 109 7.95 5.17 4.45
CA SER A 109 7.86 5.01 5.91
C SER A 109 6.48 4.48 6.34
N LEU A 110 5.40 5.10 5.88
CA LEU A 110 4.04 4.75 6.28
C LEU A 110 3.66 3.31 5.87
N ARG A 111 3.99 2.91 4.63
CA ARG A 111 3.73 1.53 4.17
C ARG A 111 4.46 0.49 5.01
N LEU A 112 5.68 0.81 5.45
CA LEU A 112 6.51 -0.10 6.21
C LEU A 112 5.95 -0.26 7.62
N GLU A 113 5.59 0.85 8.26
CA GLU A 113 4.86 0.85 9.55
C GLU A 113 3.56 0.03 9.46
N ALA A 114 2.84 0.14 8.35
CA ALA A 114 1.64 -0.63 8.04
C ALA A 114 1.90 -2.10 7.65
N GLY A 115 3.14 -2.57 7.60
CA GLY A 115 3.44 -3.97 7.30
C GLY A 115 3.34 -4.36 5.81
N LEU A 116 3.17 -3.39 4.90
CA LEU A 116 2.91 -3.59 3.47
C LEU A 116 4.20 -3.83 2.67
N CYS A 117 4.17 -4.84 1.80
CA CYS A 117 5.30 -5.21 0.94
C CYS A 117 5.51 -4.20 -0.19
N LEU A 118 6.76 -3.92 -0.51
CA LEU A 118 7.21 -3.18 -1.68
C LEU A 118 7.87 -4.15 -2.67
N TYR A 119 7.33 -4.26 -3.88
CA TYR A 119 7.90 -5.10 -4.93
C TYR A 119 9.30 -4.63 -5.35
N GLY A 120 10.20 -5.57 -5.63
CA GLY A 120 11.62 -5.33 -5.90
C GLY A 120 12.47 -5.14 -4.64
N ASN A 121 11.86 -5.17 -3.46
CA ASN A 121 12.50 -5.10 -2.15
C ASN A 121 12.01 -6.30 -1.32
N ASP A 122 10.81 -6.20 -0.75
CA ASP A 122 10.29 -7.21 0.18
C ASP A 122 9.81 -8.47 -0.53
N ILE A 123 9.44 -8.34 -1.80
CA ILE A 123 8.97 -9.42 -2.66
C ILE A 123 9.49 -9.21 -4.08
N ASP A 124 9.84 -10.30 -4.75
CA ASP A 124 10.25 -10.36 -6.14
C ASP A 124 9.89 -11.73 -6.74
N GLU A 125 10.37 -12.00 -7.96
CA GLU A 125 10.16 -13.26 -8.68
C GLU A 125 10.77 -14.49 -7.98
N SER A 126 11.70 -14.29 -7.03
CA SER A 126 12.35 -15.34 -6.22
C SER A 126 11.66 -15.62 -4.88
N THR A 127 10.62 -14.86 -4.54
CA THR A 127 9.88 -15.00 -3.28
C THR A 127 8.47 -15.54 -3.52
N THR A 128 8.08 -16.58 -2.80
CA THR A 128 6.71 -17.11 -2.92
C THR A 128 5.72 -16.36 -2.00
N PRO A 129 4.40 -16.45 -2.26
CA PRO A 129 3.39 -15.91 -1.35
C PRO A 129 3.43 -16.54 0.06
N VAL A 130 3.91 -17.77 0.21
CA VAL A 130 4.05 -18.41 1.54
C VAL A 130 5.25 -17.82 2.28
N GLU A 131 6.40 -17.68 1.61
CA GLU A 131 7.58 -17.04 2.19
C GLU A 131 7.29 -15.60 2.58
N ALA A 132 6.59 -14.84 1.74
CA ALA A 132 6.26 -13.44 1.98
C ALA A 132 5.21 -13.21 3.07
N THR A 133 4.67 -14.26 3.68
CA THR A 133 3.53 -14.19 4.63
C THR A 133 2.28 -13.57 3.96
N LEU A 134 2.09 -13.85 2.66
CA LEU A 134 0.99 -13.35 1.81
C LEU A 134 0.03 -14.46 1.35
N LEU A 135 0.05 -15.65 1.98
CA LEU A 135 -0.85 -16.76 1.64
C LEU A 135 -2.33 -16.38 1.72
N TRP A 136 -2.68 -15.37 2.52
CA TRP A 136 -4.04 -14.83 2.63
C TRP A 136 -4.57 -14.25 1.31
N THR A 137 -3.70 -13.83 0.38
CA THR A 137 -4.07 -13.35 -0.95
C THR A 137 -4.59 -14.46 -1.86
N ILE A 138 -4.25 -15.73 -1.56
CA ILE A 138 -4.71 -16.89 -2.32
C ILE A 138 -6.05 -17.37 -1.75
N GLY A 139 -7.12 -17.06 -2.49
CA GLY A 139 -8.48 -17.44 -2.12
C GLY A 139 -8.63 -18.93 -1.83
N LYS A 140 -9.46 -19.27 -0.84
CA LYS A 140 -9.67 -20.66 -0.37
C LYS A 140 -9.98 -21.64 -1.51
N ARG A 141 -10.87 -21.24 -2.44
CA ARG A 141 -11.22 -22.04 -3.63
C ARG A 141 -9.97 -22.37 -4.48
N ARG A 142 -9.10 -21.39 -4.71
CA ARG A 142 -7.88 -21.56 -5.53
C ARG A 142 -6.90 -22.53 -4.87
N ARG A 143 -6.74 -22.44 -3.54
CA ARG A 143 -5.89 -23.36 -2.77
C ARG A 143 -6.40 -24.81 -2.82
N GLN A 144 -7.71 -25.01 -2.84
CA GLN A 144 -8.31 -26.34 -2.94
C GLN A 144 -8.25 -26.90 -4.38
N ALA A 145 -8.47 -26.04 -5.37
CA ALA A 145 -8.48 -26.43 -6.78
C ALA A 145 -7.06 -26.60 -7.38
N ASN A 146 -6.03 -26.04 -6.74
CA ASN A 146 -4.66 -26.02 -7.25
C ASN A 146 -4.57 -25.44 -8.68
N ASP A 147 -5.42 -24.44 -8.98
CA ASP A 147 -5.71 -23.93 -10.33
C ASP A 147 -5.01 -22.58 -10.62
N PHE A 148 -3.80 -22.39 -10.10
CA PHE A 148 -3.00 -21.16 -10.30
C PHE A 148 -1.53 -21.51 -10.59
N PRO A 149 -0.77 -20.60 -11.23
CA PRO A 149 0.62 -20.86 -11.59
C PRO A 149 1.47 -21.28 -10.38
N SER A 150 2.24 -22.35 -10.54
CA SER A 150 3.18 -22.88 -9.54
C SER A 150 2.54 -23.30 -8.22
N ALA A 151 1.25 -23.63 -8.20
CA ALA A 151 0.52 -24.00 -6.98
C ALA A 151 1.12 -25.25 -6.30
N GLU A 152 1.62 -26.20 -7.10
CA GLU A 152 2.34 -27.39 -6.68
C GLU A 152 3.67 -27.10 -5.95
N ILE A 153 4.28 -25.93 -6.20
CA ILE A 153 5.48 -25.46 -5.49
C ILE A 153 5.09 -24.62 -4.27
N ILE A 154 4.07 -23.76 -4.40
CA ILE A 154 3.71 -22.75 -3.40
C ILE A 154 3.02 -23.40 -2.19
N LEU A 155 2.03 -24.29 -2.40
CA LEU A 155 1.22 -24.82 -1.31
C LEU A 155 1.97 -25.75 -0.33
N PRO A 156 2.95 -26.58 -0.75
CA PRO A 156 3.66 -27.48 0.16
C PRO A 156 4.74 -26.83 1.06
N GLN A 157 4.91 -25.50 1.07
CA GLN A 157 6.04 -24.80 1.70
C GLN A 157 5.99 -24.72 3.24
N ILE A 158 5.90 -25.88 3.90
CA ILE A 158 5.70 -26.03 5.36
C ILE A 158 6.88 -25.49 6.21
N LYS A 159 8.11 -25.48 5.66
CA LYS A 159 9.35 -25.06 6.36
C LYS A 159 10.14 -23.97 5.63
N ALA A 160 9.51 -23.21 4.75
CA ALA A 160 10.21 -22.15 4.04
C ALA A 160 10.61 -21.00 4.99
N ARG A 161 11.60 -20.20 4.57
CA ARG A 161 11.90 -18.90 5.17
C ARG A 161 10.64 -18.03 5.18
N LYS A 162 10.55 -17.10 6.13
CA LYS A 162 9.37 -16.25 6.32
C LYS A 162 9.76 -14.79 6.42
N ARG A 163 9.01 -13.94 5.72
CA ARG A 163 9.05 -12.49 5.91
C ARG A 163 8.50 -12.14 7.28
N VAL A 164 9.28 -11.40 8.06
CA VAL A 164 8.98 -10.93 9.40
C VAL A 164 9.24 -9.44 9.53
N GLY A 165 8.56 -8.81 10.49
CA GLY A 165 8.89 -7.45 10.91
C GLY A 165 10.00 -7.47 11.95
N LEU A 166 10.84 -6.45 11.97
CA LEU A 166 11.97 -6.29 12.88
C LEU A 166 11.99 -4.89 13.45
N VAL A 167 12.28 -4.81 14.75
CA VAL A 167 12.39 -3.55 15.49
C VAL A 167 13.75 -3.50 16.18
N SER A 168 14.46 -2.39 16.06
CA SER A 168 15.70 -2.14 16.81
C SER A 168 15.73 -0.73 17.39
N SER A 169 16.62 -0.51 18.37
CA SER A 169 17.00 0.82 18.83
C SER A 169 18.41 1.14 18.34
N GLY A 170 18.72 2.42 18.11
CA GLY A 170 20.03 2.86 17.62
C GLY A 170 20.08 3.12 16.10
N PRO A 171 21.27 3.09 15.47
CA PRO A 171 21.40 3.39 14.04
C PRO A 171 20.60 2.41 13.18
N PRO A 172 19.94 2.89 12.12
CA PRO A 172 19.20 2.02 11.21
C PRO A 172 20.16 1.05 10.52
N VAL A 173 19.74 -0.21 10.41
CA VAL A 173 20.41 -1.16 9.51
C VAL A 173 20.13 -0.71 8.07
N ARG A 174 21.10 -0.88 7.17
CA ARG A 174 20.99 -0.41 5.77
C ARG A 174 20.51 -1.53 4.85
N GLN A 175 19.91 -1.14 3.73
CA GLN A 175 19.55 -2.04 2.64
C GLN A 175 20.76 -2.89 2.19
N HIS A 176 20.52 -4.16 1.87
CA HIS A 176 21.55 -5.13 1.44
C HIS A 176 22.69 -5.39 2.43
N THR A 177 22.54 -5.04 3.72
CA THR A 177 23.52 -5.46 4.73
C THR A 177 23.45 -6.98 4.85
N PRO A 178 24.54 -7.72 4.52
CA PRO A 178 24.55 -9.16 4.69
C PRO A 178 24.37 -9.48 6.16
N ILE A 179 23.41 -10.33 6.47
CA ILE A 179 23.28 -10.90 7.80
C ILE A 179 23.48 -12.40 7.64
N PRO A 180 24.36 -13.03 8.44
CA PRO A 180 24.48 -14.48 8.39
C PRO A 180 23.10 -15.09 8.69
N ARG A 181 22.51 -15.75 7.67
CA ARG A 181 21.24 -16.48 7.70
C ARG A 181 19.94 -15.66 7.66
N VAL A 182 19.98 -14.37 7.32
CA VAL A 182 18.76 -13.55 7.20
C VAL A 182 18.91 -12.51 6.07
N THR A 183 17.94 -12.39 5.18
CA THR A 183 17.88 -11.23 4.26
C THR A 183 17.01 -10.17 4.91
N VAL A 184 17.59 -9.14 5.52
CA VAL A 184 16.81 -8.06 6.13
C VAL A 184 16.90 -6.78 5.31
N GLU A 185 15.74 -6.21 5.03
CA GLU A 185 15.53 -4.87 4.50
C GLU A 185 15.03 -3.93 5.60
N ILE A 186 15.89 -3.02 6.05
CA ILE A 186 15.59 -2.13 7.19
C ILE A 186 15.38 -0.71 6.68
N ARG A 187 14.31 -0.04 7.12
CA ARG A 187 14.14 1.40 6.90
C ARG A 187 13.42 2.12 8.04
N PHE A 188 13.96 3.32 8.29
CA PHE A 188 13.36 4.48 8.93
C PHE A 188 13.09 4.48 10.43
N ASN A 189 13.27 5.68 11.00
CA ASN A 189 13.16 6.02 12.42
C ASN A 189 11.83 6.75 12.67
N PHE A 190 11.04 6.23 13.59
CA PHE A 190 10.01 6.99 14.29
C PHE A 190 10.19 6.74 15.79
N HIS A 191 10.32 7.80 16.59
CA HIS A 191 10.45 7.71 18.06
C HIS A 191 11.55 6.73 18.57
N PHE A 192 12.82 7.00 18.29
CA PHE A 192 13.99 6.22 18.77
C PHE A 192 14.04 4.73 18.36
N MET A 193 13.11 4.29 17.50
CA MET A 193 12.97 2.91 17.02
C MET A 193 13.08 2.85 15.50
N CYS A 194 13.79 1.83 15.00
CA CYS A 194 13.94 1.54 13.57
C CYS A 194 13.08 0.34 13.19
N PHE A 195 12.29 0.49 12.12
CA PHE A 195 11.46 -0.59 11.55
C PHE A 195 12.14 -1.25 10.35
N ALA A 196 11.73 -2.49 10.08
CA ALA A 196 12.38 -3.32 9.09
C ALA A 196 11.52 -4.52 8.71
N MET A 197 11.70 -5.02 7.50
CA MET A 197 11.18 -6.31 7.06
C MET A 197 12.31 -7.21 6.62
N GLY A 198 12.18 -8.51 6.77
CA GLY A 198 13.22 -9.43 6.32
C GLY A 198 12.81 -10.88 6.35
N TYR A 199 13.55 -11.73 5.68
CA TYR A 199 13.34 -13.17 5.62
C TYR A 199 14.25 -13.90 6.59
N VAL A 200 13.65 -14.59 7.56
CA VAL A 200 14.32 -15.49 8.50
C VAL A 200 13.88 -16.93 8.25
N ASP A 201 14.71 -17.92 8.61
CA ASP A 201 14.24 -19.31 8.61
C ASP A 201 13.08 -19.51 9.61
N ALA A 202 12.19 -20.45 9.33
CA ALA A 202 10.98 -20.69 10.11
C ALA A 202 11.19 -20.79 11.64
N PRO A 203 12.28 -21.39 12.18
CA PRO A 203 12.53 -21.43 13.63
C PRO A 203 12.74 -20.06 14.27
N TYR A 204 13.18 -19.06 13.51
CA TYR A 204 13.44 -17.70 14.01
C TYR A 204 12.28 -16.73 13.77
N ALA A 205 11.21 -17.17 13.10
CA ALA A 205 10.09 -16.31 12.72
C ALA A 205 9.12 -15.97 13.88
N LYS A 206 9.36 -16.47 15.09
CA LYS A 206 8.49 -16.23 16.24
C LYS A 206 8.66 -14.80 16.75
N ASN A 207 7.55 -14.10 16.99
CA ASN A 207 7.56 -12.77 17.63
C ASN A 207 8.32 -12.82 18.97
N GLY A 208 9.13 -11.79 19.22
CA GLY A 208 10.03 -11.70 20.37
C GLY A 208 11.40 -12.35 20.16
N THR A 209 11.65 -13.00 19.02
CA THR A 209 12.96 -13.62 18.75
C THR A 209 14.02 -12.54 18.45
N PRO A 210 15.13 -12.47 19.20
CA PRO A 210 16.23 -11.57 18.86
C PRO A 210 17.04 -12.13 17.68
N ILE A 211 17.30 -11.28 16.69
CA ILE A 211 18.09 -11.61 15.50
C ILE A 211 19.46 -10.94 15.61
N GLN A 212 20.52 -11.69 15.35
CA GLN A 212 21.86 -11.12 15.20
C GLN A 212 21.97 -10.46 13.84
N VAL A 213 22.39 -9.20 13.81
CA VAL A 213 22.74 -8.44 12.60
C VAL A 213 24.08 -7.77 12.81
N GLU A 214 24.78 -7.39 11.74
CA GLU A 214 26.11 -6.73 11.82
C GLU A 214 26.09 -5.36 12.55
N VAL A 215 24.91 -4.81 12.79
CA VAL A 215 24.74 -3.55 13.53
C VAL A 215 24.81 -3.78 15.04
N ARG A 216 25.39 -2.82 15.77
CA ARG A 216 25.75 -2.88 17.20
C ARG A 216 24.62 -3.29 18.18
N LYS A 217 23.37 -3.41 17.73
CA LYS A 217 22.21 -3.86 18.52
C LYS A 217 21.36 -4.89 17.76
N LYS A 218 20.91 -5.93 18.48
CA LYS A 218 20.12 -7.05 17.94
C LYS A 218 18.65 -6.62 17.71
N PRO A 219 18.14 -6.56 16.48
CA PRO A 219 16.71 -6.37 16.23
C PRO A 219 15.89 -7.53 16.79
N VAL A 220 14.62 -7.26 17.10
CA VAL A 220 13.67 -8.24 17.62
C VAL A 220 12.54 -8.43 16.63
N VAL A 221 12.20 -9.69 16.34
CA VAL A 221 11.06 -10.04 15.50
C VAL A 221 9.78 -9.50 16.14
N THR A 222 9.06 -8.66 15.40
CA THR A 222 7.87 -7.96 15.87
C THR A 222 6.72 -8.21 14.92
N LYS A 223 5.51 -8.33 15.49
CA LYS A 223 4.29 -8.53 14.72
C LYS A 223 4.07 -7.32 13.80
N MET A 224 3.77 -7.60 12.54
CA MET A 224 3.26 -6.59 11.60
C MET A 224 1.73 -6.60 11.58
N PRO A 225 1.07 -5.44 11.36
CA PRO A 225 1.67 -4.12 11.17
C PRO A 225 2.32 -3.59 12.46
N PHE A 226 3.34 -2.72 12.35
CA PHE A 226 4.02 -2.13 13.51
C PHE A 226 3.15 -1.08 14.19
N MET A 227 2.37 -0.35 13.38
CA MET A 227 1.34 0.56 13.83
C MET A 227 -0.05 -0.04 13.52
N PRO A 228 -1.04 0.07 14.42
CA PRO A 228 -2.39 -0.36 14.12
C PRO A 228 -2.94 0.34 12.87
N THR A 229 -3.54 -0.43 11.96
CA THR A 229 -4.18 0.12 10.76
C THR A 229 -5.55 0.70 11.08
N ASN A 230 -5.92 1.80 10.44
CA ASN A 230 -7.19 2.50 10.62
C ASN A 230 -8.12 2.38 9.40
N TYR A 231 -8.21 1.19 8.79
CA TYR A 231 -9.07 0.98 7.63
C TYR A 231 -10.56 1.16 7.97
N TYR A 232 -11.26 2.02 7.23
CA TYR A 232 -12.68 2.26 7.45
C TYR A 232 -13.54 1.05 7.07
N SER A 233 -14.28 0.50 8.04
CA SER A 233 -15.09 -0.72 7.87
C SER A 233 -16.60 -0.49 7.86
N GLY A 234 -17.05 0.77 7.93
CA GLY A 234 -18.49 1.11 7.95
C GLY A 234 -19.19 0.89 9.29
N GLN A 235 -18.42 0.68 10.37
CA GLN A 235 -18.90 0.56 11.75
C GLN A 235 -18.58 1.81 12.56
#